data_AF-A0A1G1K5F1-F1
#
_entry.id   AF-A0A1G1K5F1-F1
#
_cell.length_a   1.000
_cell.length_b   1.000
_cell.length_c   1.000
_cell.angle_alpha   90.00
_cell.angle_beta   90.00
_cell.angle_gamma   90.00
#
_symmetry.space_group_name_H-M   'P 1'
#
loop_
_entity.id
_entity.type
_entity.pdbx_description
1 polymer ?
#
loop_
_entity_poly.entity_id
_entity_poly.type
_entity_poly.pdbx_seq_one_letter_code
_entity_poly.pdbx_strand_id
1 'polypeptide(L)'
;MNAERKKERTHSRDAWERLAATPIGRRAALYWGARGLLGLWAALRLGAAAGAVQALAGCYKAPGTAREQFIYLSPEKEIEMGVKAFREILRSAPLSTNPEVNDLVHRVGRRIADAANKPDYHWEFAVIEEPNMVNAFCLPGGKVAVFTGILPIAKNEAGLATVMGHEVAHALQRHGAERMSRSVLEQIALTMFGSSMTANSQW
;
A
#
# COMPACT_ATOMS: atom_id res chain seq x y z
N MET A 1 -43.04 -51.24 -14.36
CA MET A 1 -42.45 -50.09 -13.65
C MET A 1 -41.81 -49.03 -14.59
N ASN A 2 -42.30 -48.86 -15.84
CA ASN A 2 -41.70 -47.94 -16.83
C ASN A 2 -42.70 -47.00 -17.53
N ALA A 3 -44.02 -47.25 -17.42
CA ALA A 3 -45.06 -46.41 -18.03
C ALA A 3 -45.51 -45.26 -17.12
N GLU A 4 -45.69 -45.51 -15.83
CA GLU A 4 -46.08 -44.49 -14.83
C GLU A 4 -45.01 -43.42 -14.66
N ARG A 5 -43.73 -43.82 -14.55
CA ARG A 5 -42.58 -42.91 -14.52
C ARG A 5 -42.42 -42.05 -15.80
N LYS A 6 -43.02 -42.47 -16.92
CA LYS A 6 -43.05 -41.71 -18.18
C LYS A 6 -44.20 -40.70 -18.16
N LYS A 7 -45.36 -41.11 -17.65
CA LYS A 7 -46.58 -40.30 -17.52
C LYS A 7 -46.43 -39.16 -16.50
N GLU A 8 -45.75 -39.41 -15.38
CA GLU A 8 -45.42 -38.37 -14.39
C GLU A 8 -44.44 -37.33 -14.94
N ARG A 9 -43.45 -37.77 -15.74
CA ARG A 9 -42.48 -36.87 -16.38
C ARG A 9 -43.11 -36.00 -17.47
N THR A 10 -44.06 -36.53 -18.24
CA THR A 10 -44.80 -35.73 -19.23
C THR A 10 -45.70 -34.71 -18.53
N HIS A 11 -46.41 -35.10 -17.47
CA HIS A 11 -47.30 -34.19 -16.76
C HIS A 11 -46.57 -33.05 -16.03
N SER A 12 -45.38 -33.34 -15.49
CA SER A 12 -44.51 -32.31 -14.90
C SER A 12 -43.97 -31.33 -15.94
N ARG A 13 -43.59 -31.80 -17.14
CA ARG A 13 -43.17 -30.94 -18.25
C ARG A 13 -44.30 -30.03 -18.73
N ASP A 14 -45.50 -30.58 -18.89
CA ASP A 14 -46.68 -29.83 -19.30
C ASP A 14 -47.05 -28.72 -18.30
N ALA A 15 -46.86 -28.97 -17.00
CA ALA A 15 -47.11 -27.97 -15.96
C ALA A 15 -46.13 -26.80 -16.03
N TRP A 16 -44.84 -27.05 -16.27
CA TRP A 16 -43.83 -26.01 -16.45
C TRP A 16 -44.04 -25.20 -17.72
N GLU A 17 -44.39 -25.85 -18.84
CA GLU A 17 -44.70 -25.18 -20.10
C GLU A 17 -45.92 -24.27 -19.98
N ARG A 18 -46.96 -24.73 -19.29
CA ARG A 18 -48.17 -23.93 -19.00
C ARG A 18 -47.87 -22.73 -18.10
N LEU A 19 -47.06 -22.91 -17.05
CA LEU A 19 -46.65 -21.82 -16.19
C LEU A 19 -45.81 -20.79 -16.96
N ALA A 20 -44.83 -21.23 -17.76
CA ALA A 20 -43.98 -20.38 -18.59
C ALA A 20 -44.73 -19.69 -19.75
N ALA A 21 -45.91 -20.17 -20.14
CA ALA A 21 -46.75 -19.54 -21.15
C ALA A 21 -47.55 -18.33 -20.62
N THR A 22 -47.73 -18.22 -19.29
CA THR A 22 -48.46 -17.09 -18.69
C THR A 22 -47.59 -15.85 -18.52
N PRO A 23 -48.15 -14.62 -18.62
CA PRO A 23 -47.39 -13.39 -18.35
C PRO A 23 -46.77 -13.36 -16.94
N ILE A 24 -47.47 -13.93 -15.96
CA ILE A 24 -47.02 -14.03 -14.57
C ILE A 24 -45.84 -15.01 -14.44
N GLY A 25 -45.94 -16.20 -15.06
CA GLY A 25 -44.84 -17.17 -15.04
C GLY A 25 -43.61 -16.73 -15.82
N ARG A 26 -43.76 -15.98 -16.92
CA ARG A 26 -42.62 -15.35 -17.61
C ARG A 26 -41.92 -14.30 -16.74
N ARG A 27 -42.69 -13.46 -16.05
CA ARG A 27 -42.15 -12.48 -15.10
C ARG A 27 -41.44 -13.14 -13.92
N ALA A 28 -42.00 -14.22 -13.38
CA ALA A 28 -41.38 -15.00 -12.32
C ALA A 28 -40.06 -15.66 -12.80
N ALA A 29 -40.05 -16.28 -13.98
CA ALA A 29 -38.84 -16.89 -14.55
C ALA A 29 -37.73 -15.86 -14.80
N LEU A 30 -38.08 -14.68 -15.33
CA LEU A 30 -37.14 -13.57 -15.50
C LEU A 30 -36.61 -13.06 -14.16
N TYR A 31 -37.47 -12.93 -13.15
CA TYR A 31 -37.08 -12.50 -11.81
C TYR A 31 -36.13 -13.49 -11.12
N TRP A 32 -36.47 -14.78 -11.12
CA TRP A 32 -35.64 -15.82 -10.53
C TRP A 32 -34.33 -16.02 -11.32
N GLY A 33 -34.36 -15.93 -12.65
CA GLY A 33 -33.17 -15.93 -13.50
C GLY A 33 -32.25 -14.73 -13.23
N ALA A 34 -32.81 -13.53 -13.12
CA ALA A 34 -32.06 -12.32 -12.77
C ALA A 34 -31.46 -12.40 -11.36
N ARG A 35 -32.20 -12.92 -10.37
CA ARG A 35 -31.68 -13.16 -9.01
C ARG A 35 -30.59 -14.22 -8.97
N GLY A 36 -30.72 -15.29 -9.76
CA GLY A 36 -29.69 -16.34 -9.90
C GLY A 36 -28.41 -15.79 -10.53
N LEU A 37 -28.52 -14.98 -11.58
CA LEU A 37 -27.38 -14.31 -12.20
C LEU A 37 -26.74 -13.31 -11.24
N LEU A 38 -27.51 -12.47 -10.54
CA LEU A 38 -27.00 -11.56 -9.51
C LEU A 38 -26.27 -12.31 -8.38
N GLY A 39 -26.81 -13.44 -7.93
CA GLY A 39 -26.18 -14.31 -6.93
C GLY A 39 -24.86 -14.92 -7.41
N LEU A 40 -24.80 -15.39 -8.65
CA LEU A 40 -23.59 -15.92 -9.28
C LEU A 40 -22.52 -14.82 -9.46
N TRP A 41 -22.93 -13.62 -9.89
CA TRP A 41 -22.06 -12.45 -10.03
C TRP A 41 -21.50 -11.98 -8.67
N ALA A 42 -22.31 -12.00 -7.61
CA ALA A 42 -21.86 -11.68 -6.26
C ALA A 42 -20.87 -12.74 -5.73
N ALA A 43 -21.15 -14.03 -5.94
CA ALA A 43 -20.29 -15.13 -5.52
C ALA A 43 -18.93 -15.11 -6.25
N LEU A 44 -18.92 -14.83 -7.55
CA LEU A 44 -17.68 -14.69 -8.35
C LEU A 44 -16.83 -13.51 -7.88
N ARG A 45 -17.44 -12.36 -7.53
CA ARG A 45 -16.71 -11.21 -6.97
C ARG A 45 -16.12 -11.49 -5.60
N LEU A 46 -16.87 -12.15 -4.71
CA LEU A 46 -16.40 -12.55 -3.39
C LEU A 46 -15.26 -13.59 -3.49
N GLY A 47 -15.37 -14.56 -4.41
CA GLY A 47 -14.32 -15.54 -4.67
C GLY A 47 -13.03 -14.92 -5.21
N ALA A 48 -13.14 -13.99 -6.16
CA ALA A 48 -11.99 -13.26 -6.70
C ALA A 48 -11.33 -12.36 -5.63
N ALA A 49 -12.12 -11.70 -4.78
CA ALA A 49 -11.62 -10.90 -3.66
C ALA A 49 -10.88 -11.76 -2.62
N ALA A 50 -11.44 -12.92 -2.24
CA ALA A 50 -10.81 -13.84 -1.30
C ALA A 50 -9.49 -14.43 -1.84
N GLY A 51 -9.43 -14.74 -3.15
CA GLY A 51 -8.20 -15.17 -3.82
C GLY A 51 -7.11 -14.09 -3.85
N ALA A 52 -7.49 -12.83 -4.06
CA ALA A 52 -6.56 -11.70 -4.04
C ALA A 52 -5.97 -11.44 -2.64
N VAL A 53 -6.75 -11.65 -1.57
CA VAL A 53 -6.28 -11.46 -0.18
C VAL A 53 -5.26 -12.54 0.23
N GLN A 54 -5.42 -13.79 -0.22
CA GLN A 54 -4.45 -14.86 0.06
C GLN A 54 -3.09 -14.64 -0.62
N ALA A 55 -3.04 -13.88 -1.72
CA ALA A 55 -1.79 -13.51 -2.38
C ALA A 55 -0.98 -12.43 -1.64
N LEU A 56 -1.52 -11.82 -0.57
CA LEU A 56 -0.85 -10.78 0.23
C LEU A 56 -0.08 -11.33 1.44
N ALA A 57 0.32 -12.60 1.45
CA ALA A 57 1.16 -13.17 2.51
C ALA A 57 2.64 -12.71 2.40
N GLY A 58 2.88 -11.39 2.44
CA GLY A 58 4.21 -10.78 2.48
C GLY A 58 4.60 -10.37 3.89
N CYS A 59 4.87 -11.34 4.78
CA CYS A 59 5.44 -11.03 6.09
C CYS A 59 6.94 -10.79 5.95
N TYR A 60 7.38 -9.54 6.13
CA TYR A 60 8.79 -9.15 6.20
C TYR A 60 9.21 -9.02 7.67
N LYS A 61 10.40 -9.52 8.03
CA LYS A 61 10.99 -9.33 9.37
C LYS A 61 12.00 -8.20 9.34
N ALA A 62 11.75 -7.19 10.16
CA ALA A 62 12.60 -6.01 10.26
C ALA A 62 14.01 -6.38 10.78
N PRO A 63 15.11 -5.96 10.11
CA PRO A 63 16.47 -6.26 10.56
C PRO A 63 16.75 -5.69 11.95
N GLY A 64 17.39 -6.45 12.84
CA GLY A 64 17.82 -5.96 14.17
C GLY A 64 16.72 -5.84 15.23
N THR A 65 15.45 -5.62 14.87
CA THR A 65 14.32 -5.59 15.83
C THR A 65 13.47 -6.86 15.79
N ALA A 66 13.58 -7.68 14.74
CA ALA A 66 12.81 -8.89 14.50
C ALA A 66 11.28 -8.69 14.48
N ARG A 67 10.82 -7.43 14.36
CA ARG A 67 9.40 -7.10 14.25
C ARG A 67 8.85 -7.60 12.92
N GLU A 68 7.70 -8.27 12.97
CA GLU A 68 6.97 -8.65 11.78
C GLU A 68 6.20 -7.44 11.22
N GLN A 69 6.35 -7.21 9.93
CA GLN A 69 5.71 -6.12 9.21
C GLN A 69 5.23 -6.61 7.85
N PHE A 70 4.04 -6.17 7.45
CA PHE A 70 3.54 -6.42 6.10
C PHE A 70 4.19 -5.42 5.15
N ILE A 71 4.99 -5.93 4.21
CA ILE A 71 5.58 -5.14 3.13
C ILE A 71 5.35 -5.87 1.82
N TYR A 72 4.54 -5.29 0.93
CA TYR A 72 4.32 -5.87 -0.41
C TYR A 72 5.35 -5.37 -1.44
N LEU A 73 6.03 -4.25 -1.16
CA LEU A 73 7.00 -3.64 -2.07
C LEU A 73 8.35 -4.37 -2.02
N SER A 74 8.95 -4.67 -3.17
CA SER A 74 10.32 -5.23 -3.21
C SER A 74 11.36 -4.18 -2.81
N PRO A 75 12.51 -4.58 -2.23
CA PRO A 75 13.59 -3.65 -1.90
C PRO A 75 14.08 -2.83 -3.11
N GLU A 76 14.19 -3.46 -4.28
CA GLU A 76 14.67 -2.81 -5.51
C GLU A 76 13.72 -1.72 -5.95
N LYS A 77 12.40 -2.00 -5.91
CA LYS A 77 11.39 -1.01 -6.28
C LYS A 77 11.36 0.14 -5.29
N GLU A 78 11.52 -0.16 -4.01
CA GLU A 78 11.62 0.84 -2.95
C GLU A 78 12.82 1.78 -3.17
N ILE A 79 13.99 1.23 -3.48
CA ILE A 79 15.20 2.00 -3.83
C ILE A 79 14.95 2.87 -5.08
N GLU A 80 14.40 2.30 -6.15
CA GLU A 80 14.10 3.03 -7.39
C GLU A 80 13.19 4.24 -7.11
N MET A 81 12.14 4.04 -6.31
CA MET A 81 11.22 5.09 -5.90
C MET A 81 11.90 6.15 -5.04
N GLY A 82 12.74 5.74 -4.08
CA GLY A 82 13.50 6.65 -3.23
C GLY A 82 14.45 7.55 -4.04
N VAL A 83 15.18 6.98 -4.99
CA VAL A 83 16.06 7.72 -5.90
C VAL A 83 15.26 8.70 -6.76
N LYS A 84 14.14 8.28 -7.34
CA LYS A 84 13.29 9.14 -8.17
C LYS A 84 12.75 10.32 -7.36
N ALA A 85 12.18 10.05 -6.19
CA ALA A 85 11.62 11.07 -5.31
C ALA A 85 12.69 12.07 -4.85
N PHE A 86 13.88 11.59 -4.49
CA PHE A 86 15.00 12.47 -4.12
C PHE A 86 15.38 13.43 -5.25
N ARG A 87 15.52 12.92 -6.48
CA ARG A 87 15.83 13.74 -7.65
C ARG A 87 14.75 14.78 -7.94
N GLU A 88 13.49 14.43 -7.73
CA GLU A 88 12.37 15.35 -7.90
C GLU A 88 12.39 16.49 -6.86
N ILE A 89 12.65 16.16 -5.60
CA ILE A 89 12.81 17.15 -4.53
C ILE A 89 13.98 18.10 -4.83
N LEU A 90 15.14 17.56 -5.20
CA LEU A 90 16.33 18.40 -5.43
C LEU A 90 16.24 19.29 -6.68
N ARG A 91 15.31 19.03 -7.60
CA ARG A 91 15.10 19.91 -8.76
C ARG A 91 14.47 21.24 -8.39
N SER A 92 13.65 21.28 -7.35
CA SER A 92 12.91 22.47 -6.92
C SER A 92 13.42 23.05 -5.61
N ALA A 93 14.21 22.30 -4.84
CA ALA A 93 14.74 22.74 -3.56
C ALA A 93 15.95 23.68 -3.73
N PRO A 94 15.97 24.85 -3.06
CA PRO A 94 17.19 25.65 -2.97
C PRO A 94 18.23 24.88 -2.16
N LEU A 95 19.41 24.64 -2.72
CA LEU A 95 20.50 23.95 -2.03
C LEU A 95 21.38 24.94 -1.28
N SER A 96 21.84 24.56 -0.10
CA SER A 96 22.74 25.41 0.69
C SER A 96 24.10 25.53 -0.01
N THR A 97 24.58 26.76 -0.13
CA THR A 97 25.94 27.06 -0.64
C THR A 97 26.95 27.22 0.50
N ASN A 98 26.53 27.07 1.76
CA ASN A 98 27.40 27.20 2.92
C ASN A 98 28.33 25.98 3.05
N PRO A 99 29.65 26.14 2.86
CA PRO A 99 30.59 25.02 2.89
C PRO A 99 30.69 24.38 4.28
N GLU A 100 30.60 25.15 5.37
CA GLU A 100 30.72 24.64 6.73
C GLU A 100 29.57 23.69 7.08
N VAL A 101 28.34 24.08 6.71
CA VAL A 101 27.13 23.29 6.92
C VAL A 101 27.15 22.03 6.06
N ASN A 102 27.49 22.17 4.78
CA ASN A 102 27.60 21.04 3.86
C ASN A 102 28.64 20.03 4.37
N ASP A 103 29.83 20.50 4.78
CA ASP A 103 30.88 19.64 5.31
C ASP A 103 30.47 18.94 6.60
N LEU A 104 29.76 19.63 7.51
CA LEU A 104 29.21 19.03 8.73
C LEU A 104 28.26 17.87 8.39
N VAL A 105 27.28 18.10 7.51
CA VAL A 105 26.31 17.08 7.10
C VAL A 105 27.00 15.92 6.39
N HIS A 106 27.97 16.17 5.51
CA HIS A 106 28.72 15.11 4.85
C HIS A 106 29.62 14.30 5.81
N ARG A 107 30.26 14.93 6.80
CA ARG A 107 31.05 14.22 7.81
C ARG A 107 30.17 13.31 8.66
N VAL A 108 29.07 13.83 9.19
CA VAL A 108 28.11 13.04 9.98
C VAL A 108 27.49 11.92 9.14
N GLY A 109 27.02 12.27 7.94
CA GLY A 109 26.37 11.34 7.03
C GLY A 109 27.25 10.16 6.65
N ARG A 110 28.53 10.39 6.30
CA ARG A 110 29.47 9.30 5.97
C ARG A 110 29.67 8.34 7.14
N ARG A 111 29.88 8.84 8.35
CA ARG A 111 30.03 7.98 9.55
C ARG A 111 28.79 7.14 9.82
N ILE A 112 27.60 7.69 9.59
CA ILE A 112 26.32 6.97 9.71
C ILE A 112 26.19 5.93 8.59
N ALA A 113 26.52 6.27 7.36
CA ALA A 113 26.48 5.34 6.22
C ALA A 113 27.41 4.13 6.43
N ASP A 114 28.62 4.37 6.94
CA ASP A 114 29.58 3.31 7.29
C ASP A 114 29.00 2.40 8.38
N ALA A 115 28.43 3.00 9.44
CA ALA A 115 27.80 2.24 10.53
C ALA A 115 26.53 1.49 10.09
N ALA A 116 25.78 2.02 9.12
CA ALA A 116 24.58 1.40 8.56
C ALA A 116 24.90 0.10 7.81
N ASN A 117 26.12 -0.03 7.28
CA ASN A 117 26.62 -1.22 6.57
C ASN A 117 25.61 -1.79 5.55
N LYS A 118 25.09 -0.90 4.69
CA LYS A 118 24.06 -1.21 3.69
C LYS A 118 24.65 -1.07 2.27
N PRO A 119 25.27 -2.13 1.72
CA PRO A 119 26.08 -2.04 0.49
C PRO A 119 25.27 -1.73 -0.77
N ASP A 120 23.98 -2.05 -0.75
CA ASP A 120 23.01 -1.78 -1.81
C ASP A 120 22.48 -0.34 -1.81
N TYR A 121 22.87 0.50 -0.84
CA TYR A 121 22.52 1.92 -0.80
C TYR A 121 23.67 2.79 -1.36
N HIS A 122 23.33 3.69 -2.28
CA HIS A 122 24.25 4.67 -2.84
C HIS A 122 24.05 6.03 -2.15
N TRP A 123 24.73 6.20 -1.03
CA TRP A 123 24.55 7.33 -0.13
C TRP A 123 24.79 8.69 -0.82
N GLU A 124 23.82 9.58 -0.66
CA GLU A 124 23.85 10.96 -1.16
C GLU A 124 23.25 11.86 -0.09
N PHE A 125 23.98 12.90 0.28
CA PHE A 125 23.59 13.84 1.33
C PHE A 125 23.44 15.21 0.70
N ALA A 126 22.29 15.86 0.92
CA ALA A 126 22.03 17.21 0.45
C ALA A 126 21.55 18.10 1.60
N VAL A 127 21.91 19.37 1.55
CA VAL A 127 21.40 20.39 2.46
C VAL A 127 20.47 21.31 1.71
N ILE A 128 19.22 21.39 2.15
CA ILE A 128 18.19 22.26 1.58
C ILE A 128 18.15 23.54 2.40
N GLU A 129 18.31 24.67 1.73
CA GLU A 129 18.31 26.01 2.30
C GLU A 129 16.88 26.49 2.58
N GLU A 130 16.33 26.03 3.70
CA GLU A 130 15.00 26.40 4.17
C GLU A 130 15.03 26.56 5.70
N PRO A 131 15.33 27.78 6.19
CA PRO A 131 15.54 28.03 7.62
C PRO A 131 14.27 27.91 8.46
N ASN A 132 13.09 27.95 7.83
CA ASN A 132 11.80 27.85 8.55
C ASN A 132 11.30 26.40 8.67
N MET A 133 11.97 25.44 8.04
CA MET A 133 11.59 24.04 8.08
C MET A 133 12.51 23.24 9.01
N VAL A 134 11.99 22.84 10.17
CA VAL A 134 12.68 21.97 11.13
C VAL A 134 12.49 20.52 10.70
N ASN A 135 13.29 20.06 9.72
CA ASN A 135 13.15 18.72 9.19
C ASN A 135 14.46 18.11 8.66
N ALA A 136 14.48 16.79 8.56
CA ALA A 136 15.43 15.99 7.80
C ALA A 136 14.72 14.70 7.36
N PHE A 137 15.20 14.06 6.29
CA PHE A 137 14.65 12.77 5.89
C PHE A 137 15.73 11.87 5.27
N CYS A 138 15.50 10.57 5.30
CA CYS A 138 16.25 9.58 4.54
C CYS A 138 15.29 8.74 3.72
N LEU A 139 15.42 8.78 2.40
CA LEU A 139 14.72 7.89 1.49
C LEU A 139 15.54 6.61 1.23
N PRO A 140 14.87 5.51 0.85
CA PRO A 140 15.54 4.28 0.44
C PRO A 140 16.57 4.52 -0.67
N GLY A 141 17.63 3.71 -0.68
CA GLY A 141 18.80 3.92 -1.54
C GLY A 141 19.82 4.92 -0.98
N GLY A 142 19.68 5.32 0.28
CA GLY A 142 20.64 6.17 1.00
C GLY A 142 20.54 7.65 0.66
N LYS A 143 19.34 8.14 0.33
CA LYS A 143 19.13 9.52 -0.12
C LYS A 143 18.68 10.39 1.02
N VAL A 144 19.60 11.17 1.58
CA VAL A 144 19.40 11.93 2.81
C VAL A 144 19.36 13.43 2.50
N ALA A 145 18.36 14.13 3.00
CA ALA A 145 18.32 15.58 2.98
C ALA A 145 18.15 16.16 4.39
N VAL A 146 18.82 17.28 4.63
CA VAL A 146 18.73 18.04 5.89
C VAL A 146 18.30 19.47 5.52
N PHE A 147 17.25 19.99 6.17
CA PHE A 147 16.82 21.38 5.98
C PHE A 147 17.55 22.29 6.98
N THR A 148 18.01 23.46 6.54
CA THR A 148 18.81 24.36 7.42
C THR A 148 18.07 24.76 8.69
N GLY A 149 16.73 24.77 8.69
CA GLY A 149 15.90 25.04 9.87
C GLY A 149 16.07 24.05 11.02
N ILE A 150 16.56 22.82 10.80
CA ILE A 150 16.79 21.87 11.90
C ILE A 150 18.11 22.10 12.64
N LEU A 151 19.07 22.80 12.04
CA LEU A 151 20.42 22.96 12.59
C LEU A 151 20.47 23.69 13.94
N PRO A 152 19.69 24.77 14.17
CA PRO A 152 19.65 25.42 15.50
C PRO A 152 19.11 24.50 16.60
N ILE A 153 18.24 23.55 16.25
CA ILE A 153 17.66 22.57 17.19
C ILE A 153 18.66 21.44 17.47
N ALA A 154 19.38 21.00 16.45
CA ALA A 154 20.44 20.01 16.57
C ALA A 154 21.62 20.50 17.42
N LYS A 155 21.87 21.83 17.47
CA LYS A 155 22.89 22.54 18.25
C LYS A 155 24.35 22.23 17.88
N ASN A 156 24.69 20.97 17.65
CA ASN A 156 26.05 20.51 17.38
C ASN A 156 26.06 19.21 16.55
N GLU A 157 27.27 18.72 16.25
CA GLU A 157 27.48 17.50 15.46
C GLU A 157 26.77 16.28 16.04
N ALA A 158 26.75 16.11 17.36
CA ALA A 158 26.12 14.96 18.01
C ALA A 158 24.58 15.02 17.92
N GLY A 159 24.00 16.21 18.07
CA GLY A 159 22.56 16.39 17.89
C GLY A 159 22.14 16.18 16.43
N LEU A 160 22.94 16.64 15.46
CA LEU A 160 22.70 16.37 14.05
C LEU A 160 22.83 14.87 13.74
N ALA A 161 23.83 14.20 14.31
CA ALA A 161 23.99 12.76 14.16
C ALA A 161 22.81 11.96 14.74
N THR A 162 22.21 12.45 15.83
CA THR A 162 21.00 11.84 16.41
C THR A 162 19.82 11.92 15.46
N VAL A 163 19.58 13.10 14.87
CA VAL A 163 18.51 13.32 13.88
C VAL A 163 18.76 12.47 12.63
N MET A 164 19.94 12.59 12.01
CA MET A 164 20.26 11.85 10.79
C MET A 164 20.27 10.33 11.03
N GLY A 165 20.75 9.87 12.19
CA GLY A 165 20.75 8.46 12.56
C GLY A 165 19.33 7.90 12.72
N HIS A 166 18.40 8.69 13.28
CA HIS A 166 16.99 8.36 13.36
C HIS A 166 16.37 8.16 11.96
N GLU A 167 16.61 9.11 11.06
CA GLU A 167 16.10 9.04 9.68
C GLU A 167 16.67 7.84 8.92
N VAL A 168 17.98 7.60 9.05
CA VAL A 168 18.62 6.42 8.42
C VAL A 168 18.06 5.13 8.98
N ALA A 169 17.84 5.04 10.30
CA ALA A 169 17.22 3.87 10.91
C ALA A 169 15.82 3.60 10.33
N HIS A 170 15.00 4.64 10.10
CA HIS A 170 13.71 4.47 9.41
C HIS A 170 13.83 3.88 8.01
N ALA A 171 14.82 4.32 7.23
CA ALA A 171 15.07 3.78 5.89
C ALA A 171 15.58 2.33 5.93
N LEU A 172 16.45 1.97 6.89
CA LEU A 172 16.94 0.60 7.06
C LEU A 172 15.85 -0.37 7.52
N GLN A 173 14.94 0.10 8.37
CA GLN A 173 13.80 -0.69 8.85
C GLN A 173 12.64 -0.74 7.84
N ARG A 174 12.75 -0.04 6.70
CA ARG A 174 11.75 0.00 5.62
C ARG A 174 10.38 0.52 6.09
N HIS A 175 10.37 1.43 7.07
CA HIS A 175 9.13 2.00 7.60
C HIS A 175 8.29 2.75 6.54
N GLY A 176 8.95 3.33 5.53
CA GLY A 176 8.27 3.95 4.39
C GLY A 176 7.47 2.93 3.57
N ALA A 177 8.12 1.82 3.19
CA ALA A 177 7.45 0.73 2.47
C ALA A 177 6.37 0.05 3.30
N GLU A 178 6.56 -0.10 4.61
CA GLU A 178 5.53 -0.59 5.51
C GLU A 178 4.30 0.34 5.51
N ARG A 179 4.50 1.65 5.66
CA ARG A 179 3.40 2.63 5.65
C ARG A 179 2.64 2.60 4.33
N MET A 180 3.35 2.52 3.20
CA MET A 180 2.73 2.38 1.88
C MET A 180 1.96 1.07 1.74
N SER A 181 2.49 -0.02 2.29
CA SER A 181 1.81 -1.32 2.25
C SER A 181 0.52 -1.30 3.07
N ARG A 182 0.53 -0.63 4.24
CA ARG A 182 -0.67 -0.41 5.05
C ARG A 182 -1.72 0.43 4.32
N SER A 183 -1.32 1.50 3.64
CA SER A 183 -2.28 2.36 2.93
C SER A 183 -2.94 1.66 1.74
N VAL A 184 -2.22 0.78 1.04
CA VAL A 184 -2.80 -0.07 -0.02
C VAL A 184 -3.79 -1.07 0.59
N LEU A 185 -3.44 -1.70 1.70
CA LEU A 185 -4.34 -2.63 2.39
C LEU A 185 -5.62 -1.93 2.87
N GLU A 186 -5.50 -0.74 3.43
CA GLU A 186 -6.63 0.10 3.83
C GLU A 186 -7.54 0.45 2.64
N GLN A 187 -6.96 0.82 1.49
CA GLN A 187 -7.73 1.10 0.27
C GLN A 187 -8.46 -0.15 -0.26
N ILE A 188 -7.81 -1.31 -0.24
CA ILE A 188 -8.45 -2.58 -0.60
C ILE A 188 -9.61 -2.86 0.36
N ALA A 189 -9.41 -2.71 1.67
CA ALA A 189 -10.44 -2.91 2.67
C ALA A 189 -11.63 -1.95 2.45
N LEU A 190 -11.37 -0.66 2.20
CA LEU A 190 -12.40 0.32 1.88
C LEU A 190 -13.16 -0.04 0.59
N THR A 191 -12.49 -0.55 -0.43
CA THR A 191 -13.14 -0.94 -1.68
C THR A 191 -14.02 -2.18 -1.51
N MET A 192 -13.56 -3.17 -0.73
CA MET A 192 -14.26 -4.44 -0.50
C MET A 192 -15.39 -4.34 0.51
N PHE A 193 -15.23 -3.53 1.57
CA PHE A 193 -16.18 -3.43 2.69
C PHE A 193 -16.90 -2.08 2.75
N GLY A 194 -16.36 -1.02 2.14
CA GLY A 194 -16.96 0.32 2.14
C GLY A 194 -18.24 0.42 1.29
N SER A 195 -18.50 -0.56 0.41
CA SER A 195 -19.78 -0.69 -0.28
C SER A 195 -20.91 -1.28 0.59
N SER A 196 -20.63 -1.66 1.84
CA SER A 196 -21.65 -2.13 2.80
C SER A 196 -22.25 -1.02 3.68
N MET A 197 -21.81 0.24 3.57
CA MET A 197 -22.29 1.35 4.41
C MET A 197 -23.26 2.34 3.75
N THR A 198 -23.66 2.13 2.48
CA THR A 198 -24.63 3.02 1.81
C THR A 198 -26.05 2.48 1.73
N ALA A 199 -26.38 1.41 2.46
CA ALA A 199 -27.69 0.78 2.44
C ALA A 199 -28.41 0.79 3.81
N ASN A 200 -28.41 1.91 4.54
CA ASN A 200 -29.50 2.17 5.51
C ASN A 200 -29.54 3.62 6.05
N SER A 201 -30.00 4.57 5.24
CA SER A 201 -30.58 5.82 5.77
C SER A 201 -31.58 6.39 4.78
N GLN A 202 -32.74 5.75 4.70
CA GLN A 202 -33.98 6.38 4.26
C GLN A 202 -35.05 6.09 5.32
N TRP A 203 -34.99 6.87 6.40
CA TRP A 203 -36.12 7.34 7.20
C TRP A 203 -35.73 8.70 7.77
#